data_AF-A0A1R4A9Q2-F1
#
_entry.id   AF-A0A1R4A9Q2-F1
#
_cell.length_a   1.000
_cell.length_b   1.000
_cell.length_c   1.000
_cell.angle_alpha   90.00
_cell.angle_beta   90.00
_cell.angle_gamma   90.00
#
_symmetry.space_group_name_H-M   'P 1'
#
loop_
_entity.id
_entity.type
_entity.pdbx_description
1 polymer ?
#
loop_
_entity_poly.entity_id
_entity_poly.type
_entity_poly.pdbx_seq_one_letter_code
_entity_poly.pdbx_strand_id
1 'polypeptide(L)'
;MKILVVGSSGRFGATLLNLFKGTGHEVRGVDIQDYGKLKEEMKIAEFIFLAVPASVALGIINEFGATRKIIEISSSKDPFKKFAGKIISIHPLFGPLSLDDLKLRNILFINDISFLGSEDIISGLFPGYNIIPMKSDEHDHLMIELQVIPYVISMLSSRISNKTELKTRSRIILDQMSDVCSLQGSLTLLDTIRLNPFSKDAIETVSKTIDELRGEIFDNNTK
;
A
#
# COMPACT_ATOMS: atom_id res chain seq x y z
N MET A 1 21.94 -12.22 -0.57
CA MET A 1 21.79 -11.05 0.32
C MET A 1 21.05 -11.47 1.58
N LYS A 2 21.29 -10.79 2.71
CA LYS A 2 20.57 -10.93 3.98
C LYS A 2 19.41 -9.95 4.02
N ILE A 3 18.21 -10.46 3.85
CA ILE A 3 16.98 -9.65 3.80
C ILE A 3 16.17 -9.89 5.07
N LEU A 4 15.84 -8.81 5.75
CA LEU A 4 14.88 -8.80 6.84
C LEU A 4 13.54 -8.28 6.32
N VAL A 5 12.46 -9.02 6.59
CA VAL A 5 11.08 -8.55 6.37
C VAL A 5 10.44 -8.30 7.72
N VAL A 6 10.19 -7.03 8.03
CA VAL A 6 9.46 -6.60 9.23
C VAL A 6 7.96 -6.62 8.94
N GLY A 7 7.16 -7.21 9.82
CA GLY A 7 5.74 -7.46 9.55
C GLY A 7 5.50 -8.79 8.82
N SER A 8 6.37 -9.77 9.04
CA SER A 8 6.38 -11.06 8.34
C SER A 8 5.11 -11.89 8.50
N SER A 9 4.37 -11.72 9.60
CA SER A 9 3.10 -12.43 9.82
C SER A 9 1.94 -11.82 9.02
N GLY A 10 2.13 -10.61 8.47
CA GLY A 10 1.17 -9.98 7.57
C GLY A 10 1.14 -10.62 6.19
N ARG A 11 0.00 -10.51 5.48
CA ARG A 11 -0.19 -11.10 4.14
C ARG A 11 0.92 -10.70 3.15
N PHE A 12 1.25 -9.42 3.08
CA PHE A 12 2.28 -8.94 2.16
C PHE A 12 3.70 -9.28 2.63
N GLY A 13 3.98 -9.20 3.95
CA GLY A 13 5.26 -9.63 4.50
C GLY A 13 5.55 -11.11 4.22
N ALA A 14 4.57 -11.99 4.41
CA ALA A 14 4.66 -13.40 4.05
C ALA A 14 4.89 -13.61 2.54
N THR A 15 4.26 -12.77 1.71
CA THR A 15 4.48 -12.78 0.25
C THR A 15 5.93 -12.46 -0.10
N LEU A 16 6.51 -11.41 0.49
CA LEU A 16 7.92 -11.04 0.29
C LEU A 16 8.87 -12.13 0.81
N LEU A 17 8.58 -12.75 1.95
CA LEU A 17 9.36 -13.87 2.46
C LEU A 17 9.44 -15.01 1.45
N ASN A 18 8.30 -15.40 0.88
CA ASN A 18 8.24 -16.48 -0.10
C ASN A 18 8.96 -16.09 -1.40
N LEU A 19 8.74 -14.87 -1.89
CA LEU A 19 9.39 -14.35 -3.08
C LEU A 19 10.91 -14.40 -2.96
N PHE A 20 11.48 -13.84 -1.89
CA PHE A 20 12.94 -13.77 -1.73
C PHE A 20 13.60 -15.09 -1.34
N LYS A 21 12.88 -16.01 -0.67
CA LYS A 21 13.38 -17.38 -0.47
C LYS A 21 13.52 -18.11 -1.80
N GLY A 22 12.57 -17.88 -2.73
CA GLY A 22 12.61 -18.45 -4.08
C GLY A 22 13.79 -17.97 -4.93
N THR A 23 14.41 -16.84 -4.59
CA THR A 23 15.56 -16.27 -5.32
C THR A 23 16.92 -16.54 -4.67
N GLY A 24 16.97 -17.43 -3.67
CA GLY A 24 18.23 -17.87 -3.03
C GLY A 24 18.84 -16.87 -2.05
N HIS A 25 18.06 -15.91 -1.53
CA HIS A 25 18.50 -15.00 -0.48
C HIS A 25 18.39 -15.62 0.92
N GLU A 26 19.21 -15.14 1.87
CA GLU A 26 19.01 -15.45 3.29
C GLU A 26 17.93 -14.51 3.82
N VAL A 27 16.71 -15.03 4.02
CA VAL A 27 15.55 -14.21 4.37
C VAL A 27 15.07 -14.54 5.77
N ARG A 28 14.94 -13.51 6.60
CA ARG A 28 14.39 -13.60 7.96
C ARG A 28 13.15 -12.74 8.08
N GLY A 29 12.17 -13.25 8.82
CA GLY A 29 10.94 -12.54 9.16
C GLY A 29 10.91 -12.22 10.65
N VAL A 30 10.59 -10.97 10.99
CA VAL A 30 10.35 -10.55 12.36
C VAL A 30 9.12 -9.65 12.41
N ASP A 31 8.29 -9.81 13.43
CA ASP A 31 7.19 -8.90 13.70
C ASP A 31 7.54 -8.01 14.90
N ILE A 32 6.90 -6.84 14.97
CA ILE A 32 7.25 -5.77 15.93
C ILE A 32 7.06 -6.20 17.38
N GLN A 33 6.19 -7.18 17.64
CA GLN A 33 5.98 -7.72 18.98
C GLN A 33 7.24 -8.41 19.52
N ASP A 34 8.15 -8.86 18.66
CA ASP A 34 9.45 -9.43 19.03
C ASP A 34 10.57 -8.39 18.90
N TYR A 35 10.45 -7.33 19.70
CA TYR A 35 11.32 -6.16 19.63
C TYR A 35 12.81 -6.48 19.83
N GLY A 36 13.12 -7.39 20.77
CA GLY A 36 14.48 -7.81 21.06
C GLY A 36 15.15 -8.42 19.82
N LYS A 37 14.46 -9.36 19.18
CA LYS A 37 14.91 -9.97 17.93
C LYS A 37 14.96 -8.97 16.79
N LEU A 38 13.97 -8.09 16.66
CA LEU A 38 13.94 -7.05 15.63
C LEU A 38 15.21 -6.20 15.68
N LYS A 39 15.59 -5.74 16.87
CA LYS A 39 16.79 -4.92 17.09
C LYS A 39 18.08 -5.64 16.70
N GLU A 40 18.17 -6.94 16.94
CA GLU A 40 19.33 -7.76 16.55
C GLU A 40 19.38 -7.97 15.04
N GLU A 41 18.25 -8.36 14.44
CA GLU A 41 18.13 -8.66 13.03
C GLU A 41 18.36 -7.42 12.15
N MET A 42 17.90 -6.24 12.59
CA MET A 42 18.16 -4.97 11.88
C MET A 42 19.65 -4.62 11.79
N LYS A 43 20.49 -5.07 12.73
CA LYS A 43 21.95 -4.82 12.68
C LYS A 43 22.64 -5.66 11.61
N ILE A 44 22.20 -6.91 11.45
CA ILE A 44 22.84 -7.88 10.56
C ILE A 44 22.31 -7.84 9.13
N ALA A 45 21.08 -7.34 8.93
CA ALA A 45 20.47 -7.25 7.62
C ALA A 45 21.23 -6.31 6.68
N GLU A 46 21.28 -6.67 5.41
CA GLU A 46 21.74 -5.80 4.32
C GLU A 46 20.58 -4.93 3.82
N PHE A 47 19.38 -5.52 3.73
CA PHE A 47 18.14 -4.83 3.37
C PHE A 47 17.00 -5.18 4.32
N ILE A 48 16.19 -4.18 4.65
CA ILE A 48 15.12 -4.27 5.65
C ILE A 48 13.82 -3.77 5.00
N PHE A 49 12.93 -4.68 4.65
CA PHE A 49 11.60 -4.35 4.13
C PHE A 49 10.63 -4.08 5.28
N LEU A 50 10.01 -2.91 5.28
CA LEU A 50 8.99 -2.54 6.25
C LEU A 50 7.59 -2.91 5.72
N ALA A 51 7.23 -4.18 5.81
CA ALA A 51 5.92 -4.70 5.40
C ALA A 51 4.86 -4.55 6.50
N VAL A 52 4.75 -3.32 7.02
CA VAL A 52 3.83 -2.92 8.09
C VAL A 52 3.04 -1.67 7.65
N PRO A 53 1.94 -1.31 8.32
CA PRO A 53 1.24 -0.06 8.04
C PRO A 53 2.16 1.16 8.10
N ALA A 54 1.88 2.19 7.31
CA ALA A 54 2.76 3.35 7.14
C ALA A 54 3.08 4.05 8.47
N SER A 55 2.08 4.23 9.33
CA SER A 55 2.25 4.82 10.67
C SER A 55 3.25 4.04 11.53
N VAL A 56 3.25 2.72 11.40
CA VAL A 56 4.13 1.80 12.11
C VAL A 56 5.54 1.84 11.51
N ALA A 57 5.66 1.86 10.18
CA ALA A 57 6.94 2.03 9.49
C ALA A 57 7.63 3.35 9.88
N LEU A 58 6.87 4.46 9.97
CA LEU A 58 7.37 5.74 10.48
C LEU A 58 7.94 5.61 11.90
N GLY A 59 7.25 4.88 12.78
CA GLY A 59 7.70 4.59 14.15
C GLY A 59 9.06 3.89 14.16
N ILE A 60 9.20 2.82 13.36
CA ILE A 60 10.46 2.07 13.24
C ILE A 60 11.59 2.98 12.73
N ILE A 61 11.37 3.77 11.67
CA ILE A 61 12.43 4.63 11.12
C ILE A 61 12.83 5.72 12.12
N ASN A 62 11.88 6.30 12.85
CA ASN A 62 12.18 7.29 13.88
C ASN A 62 12.98 6.69 15.05
N GLU A 63 12.67 5.45 15.43
CA GLU A 63 13.29 4.78 16.57
C GLU A 63 14.70 4.24 16.25
N PHE A 64 14.85 3.53 15.13
CA PHE A 64 16.10 2.88 14.75
C PHE A 64 16.99 3.76 13.85
N GLY A 65 16.47 4.89 13.38
CA GLY A 65 17.14 5.82 12.48
C GLY A 65 16.95 5.45 11.01
N ALA A 66 16.83 6.47 10.17
CA ALA A 66 16.80 6.31 8.72
C ALA A 66 18.17 5.83 8.20
N THR A 67 18.18 4.74 7.42
CA THR A 67 19.39 4.18 6.83
C THR A 67 19.12 3.66 5.42
N ARG A 68 20.15 3.62 4.58
CA ARG A 68 20.07 3.15 3.18
C ARG A 68 19.71 1.66 3.06
N LYS A 69 19.65 0.94 4.17
CA LYS A 69 19.21 -0.45 4.24
C LYS A 69 17.69 -0.58 4.30
N ILE A 70 16.99 0.46 4.74
CA ILE A 70 15.54 0.43 4.93
C ILE A 70 14.84 0.63 3.58
N ILE A 71 13.94 -0.31 3.28
CA ILE A 71 13.03 -0.29 2.14
C ILE A 71 11.61 -0.15 2.69
N GLU A 72 11.07 1.04 2.56
CA GLU A 72 9.70 1.38 2.90
C GLU A 72 8.80 1.08 1.70
N ILE A 73 7.65 0.46 1.94
CA ILE A 73 6.80 -0.12 0.88
C ILE A 73 5.31 0.20 1.02
N SER A 74 4.95 1.18 1.84
CA SER A 74 3.56 1.50 2.16
C SER A 74 2.80 2.07 0.96
N SER A 75 1.53 2.41 1.12
CA SER A 75 0.70 2.92 0.03
C SER A 75 0.55 4.45 0.00
N SER A 76 1.25 5.17 0.89
CA SER A 76 1.26 6.65 0.95
C SER A 76 2.69 7.14 1.20
N LYS A 77 3.16 8.12 0.42
CA LYS A 77 4.58 8.49 0.38
C LYS A 77 4.90 9.81 1.05
N ASP A 78 3.97 10.76 1.08
CA ASP A 78 4.14 12.06 1.70
C ASP A 78 4.78 12.00 3.11
N PRO A 79 4.35 11.11 4.04
CA PRO A 79 4.94 11.06 5.39
C PRO A 79 6.43 10.70 5.44
N PHE A 80 6.96 10.08 4.39
CA PHE A 80 8.34 9.60 4.32
C PHE A 80 9.28 10.60 3.64
N LYS A 81 8.78 11.72 3.07
CA LYS A 81 9.60 12.79 2.48
C LYS A 81 10.66 13.33 3.43
N LYS A 82 10.40 13.37 4.74
CA LYS A 82 11.37 13.76 5.78
C LYS A 82 12.62 12.87 5.84
N PHE A 83 12.60 11.70 5.20
CA PHE A 83 13.72 10.77 5.11
C PHE A 83 14.36 10.73 3.71
N ALA A 84 14.08 11.73 2.87
CA ALA A 84 14.62 11.83 1.52
C ALA A 84 16.15 11.63 1.49
N GLY A 85 16.62 10.80 0.55
CA GLY A 85 18.03 10.44 0.37
C GLY A 85 18.62 9.53 1.46
N LYS A 86 17.82 9.10 2.45
CA LYS A 86 18.29 8.25 3.55
C LYS A 86 17.73 6.83 3.51
N ILE A 87 16.61 6.58 2.83
CA ILE A 87 15.96 5.27 2.70
C ILE A 87 15.73 4.92 1.23
N ILE A 88 15.16 3.75 0.96
CA ILE A 88 14.55 3.41 -0.33
C ILE A 88 13.03 3.38 -0.10
N SER A 89 12.26 4.06 -0.94
CA SER A 89 10.79 4.08 -0.87
C SER A 89 10.22 3.57 -2.18
N ILE A 90 9.35 2.57 -2.08
CA ILE A 90 8.69 1.94 -3.22
C ILE A 90 7.20 1.72 -2.91
N HIS A 91 6.43 1.33 -3.93
CA HIS A 91 5.10 0.77 -3.77
C HIS A 91 4.94 -0.42 -4.72
N PRO A 92 5.03 -1.65 -4.22
CA PRO A 92 4.64 -2.82 -4.98
C PRO A 92 3.13 -2.77 -5.27
N LEU A 93 2.73 -2.70 -6.55
CA LEU A 93 1.32 -2.72 -6.95
C LEU A 93 0.78 -4.15 -7.13
N PHE A 94 1.39 -5.10 -6.43
CA PHE A 94 0.98 -6.49 -6.37
C PHE A 94 0.80 -6.92 -4.92
N GLY A 95 0.16 -8.07 -4.73
CA GLY A 95 -0.02 -8.67 -3.43
C GLY A 95 -0.20 -10.18 -3.54
N PRO A 96 -0.61 -10.85 -2.45
CA PRO A 96 -0.81 -12.30 -2.45
C PRO A 96 -1.76 -12.78 -3.55
N LEU A 97 -2.72 -11.95 -3.96
CA LEU A 97 -3.75 -12.28 -4.95
C LEU A 97 -3.30 -12.02 -6.40
N SER A 98 -2.16 -11.37 -6.62
CA SER A 98 -1.69 -10.97 -7.95
C SER A 98 -0.25 -11.36 -8.26
N LEU A 99 0.40 -12.13 -7.38
CA LEU A 99 1.80 -12.50 -7.52
C LEU A 99 2.09 -13.31 -8.81
N ASP A 100 1.15 -14.18 -9.18
CA ASP A 100 1.26 -15.04 -10.36
C ASP A 100 0.80 -14.35 -11.66
N ASP A 101 0.20 -13.15 -11.56
CA ASP A 101 -0.21 -12.39 -12.73
C ASP A 101 0.96 -11.53 -13.25
N LEU A 102 1.54 -11.97 -14.37
CA LEU A 102 2.64 -11.28 -15.03
C LEU A 102 2.31 -9.83 -15.40
N LYS A 103 1.02 -9.50 -15.62
CA LYS A 103 0.58 -8.15 -15.99
C LYS A 103 0.56 -7.19 -14.81
N LEU A 104 0.57 -7.72 -13.57
CA LEU A 104 0.45 -6.93 -12.35
C LEU A 104 1.80 -6.77 -11.62
N ARG A 105 2.92 -7.11 -12.26
CA ARG A 105 4.29 -7.02 -11.71
C ARG A 105 4.87 -5.60 -11.77
N ASN A 106 4.12 -4.61 -11.30
CA ASN A 106 4.57 -3.21 -11.26
C ASN A 106 5.06 -2.83 -9.85
N ILE A 107 6.17 -2.11 -9.79
CA ILE A 107 6.69 -1.48 -8.57
C ILE A 107 6.90 0.00 -8.88
N LEU A 108 6.21 0.88 -8.16
CA LEU A 108 6.49 2.30 -8.23
C LEU A 108 7.73 2.60 -7.40
N PHE A 109 8.74 3.21 -7.99
CA PHE A 109 9.97 3.63 -7.32
C PHE A 109 9.94 5.14 -7.06
N ILE A 110 10.13 5.56 -5.82
CA ILE A 110 9.94 6.96 -5.44
C ILE A 110 11.27 7.70 -5.45
N ASN A 111 11.52 8.43 -6.53
CA ASN A 111 12.84 8.96 -6.86
C ASN A 111 13.29 10.15 -5.99
N ASP A 112 12.36 10.91 -5.42
CA ASP A 112 12.60 12.08 -4.58
C ASP A 112 12.72 11.73 -3.08
N ILE A 113 12.33 10.52 -2.68
CA ILE A 113 12.58 9.98 -1.33
C ILE A 113 13.80 9.06 -1.32
N SER A 114 13.95 8.24 -2.37
CA SER A 114 15.01 7.23 -2.42
C SER A 114 16.38 7.84 -2.68
N PHE A 115 17.45 7.21 -2.16
CA PHE A 115 18.81 7.67 -2.44
C PHE A 115 19.29 7.29 -3.85
N LEU A 116 20.21 8.05 -4.41
CA LEU A 116 20.76 7.83 -5.76
C LEU A 116 21.36 6.43 -5.92
N GLY A 117 21.02 5.74 -7.02
CA GLY A 117 21.48 4.38 -7.32
C GLY A 117 20.68 3.26 -6.64
N SER A 118 19.67 3.58 -5.84
CA SER A 118 18.81 2.56 -5.22
C SER A 118 17.81 1.90 -6.19
N GLU A 119 17.54 2.49 -7.35
CA GLU A 119 16.70 1.87 -8.38
C GLU A 119 17.30 0.56 -8.92
N ASP A 120 18.63 0.52 -9.11
CA ASP A 120 19.36 -0.68 -9.53
C ASP A 120 19.29 -1.79 -8.45
N ILE A 121 19.30 -1.39 -7.18
CA ILE A 121 19.12 -2.31 -6.05
C ILE A 121 17.73 -2.94 -6.10
N ILE A 122 16.69 -2.12 -6.30
CA ILE A 122 15.30 -2.62 -6.41
C ILE A 122 15.15 -3.51 -7.65
N SER A 123 15.73 -3.13 -8.79
CA SER A 123 15.70 -3.93 -10.02
C SER A 123 16.38 -5.29 -9.83
N GLY A 124 17.51 -5.33 -9.11
CA GLY A 124 18.21 -6.57 -8.77
C GLY A 124 17.45 -7.46 -7.77
N LEU A 125 16.69 -6.87 -6.84
CA LEU A 125 15.86 -7.59 -5.88
C LEU A 125 14.58 -8.15 -6.51
N PHE A 126 14.06 -7.50 -7.55
CA PHE A 126 12.81 -7.86 -8.21
C PHE A 126 13.01 -8.13 -9.72
N PRO A 127 13.78 -9.17 -10.09
CA PRO A 127 14.03 -9.47 -11.50
C PRO A 127 12.71 -9.78 -12.24
N GLY A 128 12.52 -9.15 -13.39
CA GLY A 128 11.31 -9.32 -14.22
C GLY A 128 10.08 -8.54 -13.77
N TYR A 129 10.21 -7.67 -12.77
CA TYR A 129 9.20 -6.66 -12.43
C TYR A 129 9.45 -5.37 -13.20
N ASN A 130 8.37 -4.67 -13.52
CA ASN A 130 8.42 -3.35 -14.13
C ASN A 130 8.60 -2.29 -13.04
N ILE A 131 9.78 -1.68 -13.00
CA ILE A 131 10.11 -0.61 -12.06
C ILE A 131 9.77 0.73 -12.73
N ILE A 132 8.85 1.49 -12.13
CA ILE A 132 8.35 2.75 -12.68
C ILE A 132 8.76 3.89 -11.75
N PRO A 133 9.77 4.70 -12.11
CA PRO A 133 10.19 5.83 -11.28
C PRO A 133 9.18 6.98 -11.37
N MET A 134 8.86 7.58 -10.22
CA MET A 134 8.04 8.80 -10.11
C MET A 134 8.32 9.54 -8.82
N LYS A 135 7.85 10.78 -8.70
CA LYS A 135 7.91 11.56 -7.47
C LYS A 135 6.83 11.14 -6.49
N SER A 136 7.06 11.40 -5.21
CA SER A 136 6.12 11.11 -4.13
C SER A 136 4.75 11.80 -4.31
N ASP A 137 4.72 13.05 -4.80
CA ASP A 137 3.46 13.76 -5.09
C ASP A 137 2.69 13.12 -6.24
N GLU A 138 3.38 12.74 -7.32
CA GLU A 138 2.78 12.07 -8.48
C GLU A 138 2.20 10.71 -8.08
N HIS A 139 2.94 9.96 -7.25
CA HIS A 139 2.47 8.72 -6.65
C HIS A 139 1.21 8.92 -5.82
N ASP A 140 1.22 9.84 -4.86
CA ASP A 140 0.09 10.01 -3.94
C ASP A 140 -1.15 10.54 -4.67
N HIS A 141 -1.00 11.39 -5.69
CA HIS A 141 -2.10 11.73 -6.60
C HIS A 141 -2.64 10.51 -7.35
N LEU A 142 -1.77 9.66 -7.91
CA LEU A 142 -2.19 8.46 -8.62
C LEU A 142 -2.92 7.47 -7.68
N MET A 143 -2.52 7.37 -6.42
CA MET A 143 -3.18 6.50 -5.44
C MET A 143 -4.58 6.97 -5.08
N ILE A 144 -4.96 8.22 -5.37
CA ILE A 144 -6.36 8.66 -5.21
C ILE A 144 -7.28 7.83 -6.11
N GLU A 145 -6.94 7.76 -7.39
CA GLU A 145 -7.73 7.02 -8.39
C GLU A 145 -7.61 5.50 -8.20
N LEU A 146 -6.39 5.01 -7.92
CA LEU A 146 -6.13 3.57 -7.87
C LEU A 146 -6.55 2.91 -6.56
N GLN A 147 -6.61 3.66 -5.46
CA GLN A 147 -6.83 3.08 -4.12
C GLN A 147 -7.84 3.85 -3.29
N VAL A 148 -7.66 5.17 -3.06
CA VAL A 148 -8.50 5.91 -2.10
C VAL A 148 -9.96 5.95 -2.54
N ILE A 149 -10.27 6.36 -3.77
CA ILE A 149 -11.65 6.40 -4.28
C ILE A 149 -12.27 4.99 -4.27
N PRO A 150 -11.64 3.93 -4.83
CA PRO A 150 -12.14 2.57 -4.71
C PRO A 150 -12.43 2.12 -3.27
N TYR A 151 -11.56 2.47 -2.32
CA TYR A 151 -11.78 2.15 -0.90
C TYR A 151 -12.95 2.91 -0.30
N VAL A 152 -13.09 4.21 -0.60
CA VAL A 152 -14.23 5.02 -0.12
C VAL A 152 -15.55 4.46 -0.66
N ILE A 153 -15.63 4.14 -1.95
CA ILE A 153 -16.81 3.51 -2.56
C ILE A 153 -17.09 2.14 -1.94
N SER A 154 -16.07 1.34 -1.70
CA SER A 154 -16.19 0.05 -1.02
C SER A 154 -16.77 0.18 0.39
N MET A 155 -16.26 1.15 1.17
CA MET A 155 -16.73 1.44 2.52
C MET A 155 -18.18 1.94 2.52
N LEU A 156 -18.56 2.80 1.58
CA LEU A 156 -19.95 3.24 1.41
C LEU A 156 -20.84 2.06 1.07
N SER A 157 -20.44 1.26 0.07
CA SER A 157 -21.15 0.06 -0.37
C SER A 157 -21.36 -0.92 0.79
N SER A 158 -20.33 -1.16 1.60
CA SER A 158 -20.40 -2.03 2.78
C SER A 158 -21.40 -1.52 3.84
N ARG A 159 -21.48 -0.20 4.04
CA ARG A 159 -22.40 0.41 5.03
C ARG A 159 -23.86 0.41 4.60
N ILE A 160 -24.14 0.56 3.31
CA ILE A 160 -25.50 0.56 2.75
C ILE A 160 -26.00 -0.85 2.42
N SER A 161 -25.09 -1.81 2.32
CA SER A 161 -25.38 -3.18 1.95
C SER A 161 -26.07 -3.93 3.10
N ASN A 162 -27.39 -4.07 3.01
CA ASN A 162 -28.15 -4.95 3.91
C ASN A 162 -27.96 -6.42 3.50
N LYS A 163 -27.75 -7.31 4.48
CA LYS A 163 -27.69 -8.76 4.23
C LYS A 163 -29.07 -9.25 3.78
N THR A 164 -29.15 -9.72 2.54
CA THR A 164 -30.33 -10.38 1.98
C THR A 164 -29.90 -11.69 1.31
N GLU A 165 -30.73 -12.72 1.42
CA GLU A 165 -30.53 -14.01 0.76
C GLU A 165 -30.86 -13.95 -0.74
N LEU A 166 -31.64 -12.95 -1.16
CA LEU A 166 -31.99 -12.75 -2.57
C LEU A 166 -30.81 -12.18 -3.35
N LYS A 167 -30.39 -12.88 -4.41
CA LYS A 167 -29.29 -12.45 -5.27
C LYS A 167 -29.81 -12.03 -6.64
N THR A 168 -29.45 -10.80 -7.04
CA THR A 168 -29.54 -10.32 -8.41
C THR A 168 -28.13 -10.02 -8.93
N ARG A 169 -27.97 -9.89 -10.25
CA ARG A 169 -26.67 -9.51 -10.83
C ARG A 169 -26.15 -8.18 -10.25
N SER A 170 -27.02 -7.18 -10.15
CA SER A 170 -26.67 -5.88 -9.56
C SER A 170 -26.24 -6.01 -8.10
N ARG A 171 -26.91 -6.89 -7.34
CA ARG A 171 -26.56 -7.14 -5.95
C ARG A 171 -25.19 -7.82 -5.80
N ILE A 172 -24.88 -8.79 -6.67
CA ILE A 172 -23.57 -9.45 -6.69
C ILE A 172 -22.45 -8.44 -6.98
N ILE A 173 -22.65 -7.53 -7.94
CA ILE A 173 -21.67 -6.48 -8.25
C ILE A 173 -21.46 -5.55 -7.05
N LEU A 174 -22.53 -5.14 -6.36
CA LEU A 174 -22.42 -4.31 -5.16
C LEU A 174 -21.69 -5.04 -4.02
N ASP A 175 -21.96 -6.34 -3.83
CA ASP A 175 -21.24 -7.16 -2.84
C ASP A 175 -19.74 -7.20 -3.18
N GLN A 176 -19.37 -7.42 -4.44
CA GLN A 176 -17.97 -7.38 -4.90
C GLN A 176 -17.30 -6.02 -4.64
N MET A 177 -18.00 -4.91 -4.88
CA MET A 177 -17.50 -3.57 -4.55
C MET A 177 -17.27 -3.41 -3.04
N SER A 178 -18.20 -3.93 -2.22
CA SER A 178 -18.08 -3.86 -0.75
C SER A 178 -16.94 -4.68 -0.17
N ASP A 179 -16.47 -5.70 -0.91
CA ASP A 179 -15.41 -6.58 -0.46
C ASP A 179 -14.00 -5.99 -0.66
N VAL A 180 -13.82 -4.99 -1.54
CA VAL A 180 -12.51 -4.41 -1.87
C VAL A 180 -11.74 -3.97 -0.61
N CYS A 181 -12.38 -3.26 0.34
CA CYS A 181 -11.71 -2.84 1.57
C CYS A 181 -11.45 -4.01 2.54
N SER A 182 -12.23 -5.10 2.48
CA SER A 182 -12.04 -6.29 3.32
C SER A 182 -10.76 -7.06 2.96
N LEU A 183 -10.26 -6.87 1.74
CA LEU A 183 -8.98 -7.41 1.27
C LEU A 183 -7.77 -6.69 1.87
N GLN A 184 -7.97 -5.65 2.67
CA GLN A 184 -6.92 -4.88 3.35
C GLN A 184 -6.95 -5.06 4.86
N GLY A 185 -5.79 -4.89 5.51
CA GLY A 185 -5.75 -4.77 6.96
C GLY A 185 -6.34 -3.43 7.38
N SER A 186 -7.14 -3.39 8.45
CA SER A 186 -7.84 -2.16 8.88
C SER A 186 -6.89 -0.96 9.03
N LEU A 187 -5.74 -1.15 9.69
CA LEU A 187 -4.77 -0.08 9.87
C LEU A 187 -4.10 0.34 8.56
N THR A 188 -3.73 -0.62 7.68
CA THR A 188 -3.17 -0.31 6.35
C THR A 188 -4.15 0.49 5.50
N LEU A 189 -5.43 0.10 5.50
CA LEU A 189 -6.49 0.80 4.79
C LEU A 189 -6.63 2.23 5.30
N LEU A 190 -6.74 2.40 6.62
CA LEU A 190 -6.89 3.72 7.24
C LEU A 190 -5.66 4.59 7.02
N ASP A 191 -4.45 4.05 7.11
CA ASP A 191 -3.21 4.78 6.85
C ASP A 191 -3.15 5.24 5.39
N THR A 192 -3.50 4.37 4.44
CA THR A 192 -3.52 4.71 3.00
C THR A 192 -4.41 5.92 2.72
N ILE A 193 -5.60 5.95 3.35
CA ILE A 193 -6.53 7.06 3.20
C ILE A 193 -6.05 8.29 3.98
N ARG A 194 -5.72 8.16 5.28
CA ARG A 194 -5.48 9.31 6.16
C ARG A 194 -4.17 10.02 5.90
N LEU A 195 -3.14 9.30 5.45
CA LEU A 195 -1.80 9.85 5.28
C LEU A 195 -1.57 10.38 3.86
N ASN A 196 -2.44 10.06 2.91
CA ASN A 196 -2.39 10.67 1.59
C ASN A 196 -2.98 12.09 1.66
N PRO A 197 -2.20 13.13 1.31
CA PRO A 197 -2.61 14.53 1.49
C PRO A 197 -3.81 14.94 0.62
N PHE A 198 -4.11 14.18 -0.44
CA PHE A 198 -5.20 14.49 -1.39
C PHE A 198 -6.52 13.77 -1.05
N SER A 199 -6.52 12.90 -0.04
CA SER A 199 -7.72 12.09 0.29
C SER A 199 -8.91 12.91 0.74
N LYS A 200 -8.67 14.05 1.40
CA LYS A 200 -9.76 14.92 1.87
C LYS A 200 -10.58 15.43 0.68
N ASP A 201 -9.90 16.01 -0.30
CA ASP A 201 -10.52 16.56 -1.50
C ASP A 201 -11.20 15.46 -2.33
N ALA A 202 -10.61 14.26 -2.37
CA ALA A 202 -11.22 13.10 -3.02
C ALA A 202 -12.54 12.68 -2.35
N ILE A 203 -12.59 12.65 -1.01
CA ILE A 203 -13.81 12.32 -0.26
C ILE A 203 -14.87 13.41 -0.42
N GLU A 204 -14.48 14.68 -0.40
CA GLU A 204 -15.38 15.82 -0.67
C GLU A 204 -15.98 15.72 -2.08
N THR A 205 -15.17 15.34 -3.07
CA THR A 205 -15.62 15.09 -4.45
C THR A 205 -16.66 13.98 -4.50
N VAL A 206 -16.42 12.83 -3.85
CA VAL A 206 -17.39 11.73 -3.78
C VAL A 206 -18.71 12.19 -3.14
N SER A 207 -18.64 12.97 -2.06
CA SER A 207 -19.83 13.51 -1.40
C SER A 207 -20.63 14.43 -2.33
N LYS A 208 -19.97 15.37 -3.00
CA LYS A 208 -20.60 16.29 -3.95
C LYS A 208 -21.27 15.54 -5.10
N THR A 209 -20.61 14.52 -5.64
CA THR A 209 -21.18 13.67 -6.69
C THR A 209 -22.45 12.96 -6.24
N ILE A 210 -22.53 12.50 -4.98
CA ILE A 210 -23.74 11.88 -4.43
C ILE A 210 -24.88 12.91 -4.34
N ASP A 211 -24.59 14.14 -3.90
CA ASP A 211 -25.58 15.22 -3.81
C ASP A 211 -26.08 15.65 -5.19
N GLU A 212 -25.19 15.75 -6.18
CA GLU A 212 -25.54 16.05 -7.57
C GLU A 212 -26.45 14.96 -8.17
N LEU A 213 -26.11 13.68 -7.98
CA LEU A 213 -26.95 12.55 -8.40
C LEU A 213 -28.34 12.58 -7.76
N ARG A 214 -28.42 12.98 -6.48
CA ARG A 214 -29.72 13.14 -5.80
C ARG A 214 -30.55 14.22 -6.48
N GLY A 215 -29.97 15.37 -6.79
CA GLY A 215 -30.64 16.44 -7.52
C GLY A 215 -31.10 16.00 -8.91
N GLU A 216 -30.26 15.27 -9.64
CA GLU A 216 -30.60 14.74 -10.96
C GLU A 216 -31.77 13.75 -10.93
N ILE A 217 -31.84 12.89 -9.91
CA ILE A 217 -32.88 11.85 -9.79
C ILE A 217 -34.20 12.43 -9.28
N PHE A 218 -34.18 13.33 -8.30
CA PHE A 218 -35.37 13.74 -7.56
C PHE A 218 -35.82 15.18 -7.85
N ASP A 219 -34.94 16.08 -8.28
CA ASP A 219 -35.26 17.49 -8.48
C ASP A 219 -35.52 17.84 -9.96
N ASN A 220 -35.10 17.01 -10.93
CA ASN A 220 -35.39 17.18 -12.35
C ASN A 220 -36.81 16.71 -12.77
N ASN A 221 -37.84 17.10 -12.03
CA ASN A 221 -39.25 17.00 -12.47
C ASN A 221 -39.65 18.10 -13.49
N THR A 222 -38.71 18.59 -14.30
CA THR A 222 -39.00 19.50 -15.41
C THR A 222 -38.12 19.19 -16.63
N LYS A 223 -38.52 18.17 -17.39
CA LYS A 223 -38.47 18.14 -18.85
C LYS A 223 -39.47 17.14 -19.40
#